data_AF-A0A815T4M5-F1
#
_entry.id   AF-A0A815T4M5-F1
#
_cell.length_a   1.000
_cell.length_b   1.000
_cell.length_c   1.000
_cell.angle_alpha   90.00
_cell.angle_beta   90.00
_cell.angle_gamma   90.00
#
_symmetry.space_group_name_H-M   'P 1'
#
loop_
_entity.id
_entity.type
_entity.pdbx_description
1 polymer ?
#
loop_
_entity_poly.entity_id
_entity_poly.type
_entity_poly.pdbx_seq_one_letter_code
_entity_poly.pdbx_strand_id
1 'polypeptide(L)'
;MMTEGATGSDQKNLDQLPPSYMYSVIFKDIVLEINDDDAKSIKALEIYCKKKEIPDEEINDLKRKYHQKSPVWWYTCEIFLYGMLNCGLRSLDMEAMSKLGFFI
;
A
#
# COMPACT_ATOMS: atom_id res chain seq x y z
N MET A 1 -30.55 32.88 -28.38
CA MET A 1 -30.09 33.13 -26.99
C MET A 1 -30.14 31.78 -26.31
N MET A 2 -29.04 31.02 -26.31
CA MET A 2 -28.05 30.90 -25.22
C MET A 2 -28.72 30.64 -23.87
N THR A 3 -28.44 29.61 -23.08
CA THR A 3 -27.53 28.45 -23.01
C THR A 3 -28.16 27.57 -21.89
N GLU A 4 -27.91 26.27 -21.72
CA GLU A 4 -26.76 25.76 -20.98
C GLU A 4 -26.77 24.24 -21.07
N GLY A 5 -25.60 23.68 -21.41
CA GLY A 5 -25.36 22.25 -21.38
C GLY A 5 -25.27 21.76 -19.94
N ALA A 6 -25.96 20.68 -19.64
CA ALA A 6 -25.66 19.85 -18.49
C ALA A 6 -24.32 19.14 -18.75
N THR A 7 -23.21 19.81 -18.40
CA THR A 7 -21.98 19.10 -18.07
C THR A 7 -22.25 18.37 -16.76
N GLY A 8 -22.64 17.10 -16.85
CA GLY A 8 -22.62 16.18 -15.72
C GLY A 8 -21.18 16.06 -15.23
N SER A 9 -20.79 16.92 -14.29
CA SER A 9 -19.61 16.70 -13.49
C SER A 9 -19.93 15.52 -12.57
N ASP A 10 -19.23 14.41 -12.76
CA ASP A 10 -19.10 13.34 -11.77
C ASP A 10 -18.32 13.88 -10.55
N GLN A 11 -18.89 14.88 -9.88
CA GLN A 11 -18.39 15.38 -8.63
C GLN A 11 -18.86 14.38 -7.58
N LYS A 12 -18.09 13.30 -7.43
CA LYS A 12 -18.31 12.27 -6.40
C LYS A 12 -18.58 12.98 -5.08
N ASN A 13 -19.80 12.79 -4.58
CA ASN A 13 -20.23 13.40 -3.34
C ASN A 13 -19.40 12.79 -2.19
N LEU A 14 -18.35 13.51 -1.78
CA LEU A 14 -17.38 13.05 -0.78
C LEU A 14 -18.06 12.74 0.56
N ASP A 15 -19.21 13.36 0.84
CA ASP A 15 -20.01 13.18 2.06
C ASP A 15 -20.63 11.77 2.16
N GLN A 16 -20.63 11.00 1.07
CA GLN A 16 -21.13 9.61 1.05
C GLN A 16 -20.03 8.57 1.18
N LEU A 17 -18.75 8.99 1.18
CA LEU A 17 -17.64 8.06 1.30
C LEU A 17 -17.49 7.56 2.74
N PRO A 18 -17.13 6.29 2.94
CA PRO A 18 -16.84 5.80 4.28
C PRO A 18 -15.64 6.55 4.84
N PRO A 19 -15.57 6.79 6.17
CA PRO A 19 -14.43 7.47 6.81
C PRO A 19 -13.06 6.85 6.47
N SER A 20 -13.02 5.54 6.19
CA SER A 20 -11.82 4.83 5.74
C SER A 20 -11.19 5.45 4.49
N TYR A 21 -11.98 6.06 3.60
CA TYR A 21 -11.46 6.76 2.43
C TYR A 21 -10.53 7.91 2.82
N MET A 22 -10.95 8.75 3.79
CA MET A 22 -10.12 9.86 4.27
C MET A 22 -8.86 9.35 4.94
N TYR A 23 -8.94 8.26 5.72
CA TYR A 23 -7.76 7.64 6.32
C TYR A 23 -6.80 7.08 5.27
N SER A 24 -7.30 6.48 4.19
CA SER A 24 -6.47 5.99 3.09
C SER A 24 -5.78 7.12 2.32
N VAL A 25 -6.47 8.25 2.10
CA VAL A 25 -5.88 9.44 1.46
C VAL A 25 -4.77 10.02 2.32
N ILE A 26 -5.04 10.27 3.61
CA ILE A 26 -4.03 10.80 4.55
C ILE A 26 -2.84 9.84 4.67
N PHE A 27 -3.09 8.53 4.76
CA PHE A 27 -2.04 7.53 4.83
C PHE A 27 -1.16 7.54 3.57
N LYS A 28 -1.77 7.59 2.38
CA LYS A 28 -1.04 7.70 1.11
C LYS A 28 -0.16 8.93 1.10
N ASP A 29 -0.69 10.10 1.49
CA ASP A 29 0.07 11.34 1.50
C ASP A 29 1.26 11.27 2.48
N ILE A 30 1.04 10.74 3.69
CA ILE A 30 2.12 10.51 4.66
C ILE A 30 3.20 9.58 4.08
N VAL A 31 2.81 8.46 3.48
CA VAL A 31 3.77 7.50 2.91
C VAL A 31 4.59 8.11 1.79
N LEU A 32 3.98 8.91 0.91
CA LEU A 32 4.68 9.58 -0.19
C LEU A 32 5.65 10.68 0.29
N GLU A 33 5.42 11.25 1.46
CA GLU A 33 6.33 12.23 2.08
C GLU A 33 7.51 11.57 2.81
N ILE A 34 7.43 10.27 3.11
CA ILE A 34 8.54 9.54 3.72
C ILE A 34 9.64 9.35 2.67
N ASN A 35 10.77 10.04 2.87
CA ASN A 35 11.98 9.81 2.08
C ASN A 35 12.64 8.52 2.54
N ASP A 36 12.25 7.41 1.91
CA ASP A 36 12.56 6.07 2.38
C ASP A 36 13.93 5.57 1.88
N ASP A 37 14.71 5.00 2.80
CA ASP A 37 15.95 4.29 2.50
C ASP A 37 15.59 2.81 2.31
N ASP A 38 15.54 2.37 1.06
CA ASP A 38 15.17 1.00 0.66
C ASP A 38 15.85 -0.06 1.53
N ALA A 39 17.13 0.11 1.90
CA ALA A 39 17.85 -0.87 2.70
C ALA A 39 17.31 -0.96 4.14
N LYS A 40 16.91 0.17 4.74
CA LYS A 40 16.30 0.20 6.07
C LYS A 40 14.87 -0.35 6.02
N SER A 41 14.09 0.02 5.01
CA SER A 41 12.70 -0.41 4.87
C SER A 41 12.60 -1.92 4.63
N ILE A 42 13.44 -2.48 3.76
CA ILE A 42 13.55 -3.93 3.54
C ILE A 42 13.96 -4.66 4.83
N LYS A 43 14.92 -4.12 5.60
CA LYS A 43 15.34 -4.72 6.86
C LYS A 43 14.22 -4.69 7.91
N ALA A 44 13.47 -3.59 7.97
CA ALA A 44 12.32 -3.48 8.86
C ALA A 44 11.20 -4.47 8.47
N LEU A 45 10.95 -4.64 7.18
CA LEU A 45 10.02 -5.65 6.67
C LEU A 45 10.48 -7.07 6.99
N GLU A 46 11.77 -7.40 6.81
CA GLU A 46 12.32 -8.71 7.19
C GLU A 46 12.06 -9.03 8.67
N ILE A 47 12.31 -8.07 9.57
CA ILE A 47 12.05 -8.25 11.01
C ILE A 47 10.56 -8.48 11.27
N TYR A 48 9.68 -7.74 10.58
CA TYR A 48 8.24 -7.90 10.69
C TYR A 48 7.76 -9.27 10.19
N CYS A 49 8.24 -9.70 9.02
CA CYS A 49 7.92 -11.01 8.45
C CYS A 49 8.38 -12.17 9.35
N LYS A 50 9.57 -12.08 9.95
CA LYS A 50 10.06 -13.07 10.92
C LYS A 50 9.16 -13.17 12.16
N LYS A 51 8.65 -12.05 12.66
CA LYS A 51 7.68 -12.04 13.78
C LYS A 51 6.33 -12.66 13.39
N LYS A 52 5.98 -12.63 12.11
CA LYS A 52 4.77 -13.25 11.54
C LYS A 52 5.01 -14.69 11.07
N GLU A 53 6.15 -15.27 11.41
CA GLU A 53 6.53 -16.65 11.08
C GLU A 53 6.52 -16.95 9.57
N ILE A 54 6.77 -15.92 8.74
CA ILE A 54 6.95 -16.10 7.30
C ILE A 54 8.27 -16.88 7.06
N PRO A 55 8.28 -17.89 6.19
CA PRO A 55 9.50 -18.66 5.90
C PRO A 55 10.65 -17.79 5.41
N ASP A 56 11.87 -18.08 5.90
CA ASP A 56 13.09 -17.35 5.49
C ASP A 56 13.33 -17.42 3.98
N GLU A 57 12.93 -18.51 3.31
CA GLU A 57 13.04 -18.66 1.85
C GLU A 57 12.22 -17.59 1.11
N GLU A 58 10.98 -17.35 1.53
CA GLU A 58 10.10 -16.34 0.92
C GLU A 58 10.63 -14.92 1.17
N ILE A 59 11.14 -14.66 2.38
CA ILE A 59 11.75 -13.37 2.73
C ILE A 59 13.02 -13.14 1.87
N ASN A 60 13.85 -14.16 1.70
CA ASN A 60 15.07 -14.07 0.89
C ASN A 60 14.76 -13.87 -0.60
N ASP A 61 13.71 -14.51 -1.12
CA ASP A 61 13.27 -14.32 -2.50
C ASP A 61 12.78 -12.89 -2.74
N LEU A 62 11.99 -12.34 -1.81
CA LEU A 62 11.57 -10.93 -1.81
C LEU A 62 12.79 -10.01 -1.87
N LYS A 63 13.74 -10.16 -0.93
CA LYS A 63 14.94 -9.31 -0.86
C LYS A 63 15.75 -9.31 -2.15
N ARG A 64 15.88 -10.48 -2.79
CA ARG A 64 16.62 -10.63 -4.06
C ARG A 64 15.90 -9.96 -5.23
N LYS A 65 14.57 -10.03 -5.28
CA LYS A 65 13.76 -9.60 -6.43
C LYS A 65 13.16 -8.21 -6.25
N TYR A 66 13.21 -7.61 -5.05
CA TYR A 66 12.50 -6.38 -4.71
C TYR A 66 12.69 -5.27 -5.75
N HIS A 67 13.94 -4.91 -6.06
CA HIS A 67 14.27 -3.88 -7.05
C HIS A 67 14.01 -4.28 -8.52
N GLN A 68 13.67 -5.54 -8.77
CA GLN A 68 13.45 -6.07 -10.13
C GLN A 68 11.98 -5.97 -10.56
N LYS A 69 11.08 -5.62 -9.64
CA LYS A 69 9.64 -5.65 -9.82
C LYS A 69 9.03 -4.33 -9.38
N SER A 70 7.99 -3.89 -10.07
CA SER A 70 7.23 -2.71 -9.65
C SER A 70 6.41 -3.04 -8.39
N PRO A 71 6.06 -2.03 -7.59
CA PRO A 71 5.18 -2.25 -6.44
C PRO A 71 3.82 -2.86 -6.80
N VAL A 72 3.25 -2.48 -7.94
CA VAL A 72 2.01 -3.08 -8.48
C VAL A 72 2.18 -4.58 -8.75
N TRP A 73 3.36 -5.02 -9.19
CA TRP A 73 3.64 -6.44 -9.38
C TRP A 73 3.61 -7.19 -8.03
N TRP A 74 4.21 -6.61 -6.98
CA TRP A 74 4.17 -7.18 -5.64
C TRP A 74 2.77 -7.26 -5.04
N TYR A 75 1.89 -6.32 -5.40
CA TYR A 75 0.47 -6.34 -5.02
C TYR A 75 -0.36 -7.40 -5.78
N THR A 76 0.13 -7.89 -6.92
CA THR A 76 -0.62 -8.85 -7.78
C THR A 76 -0.01 -10.25 -7.80
N CYS A 77 1.20 -10.43 -7.29
CA CYS A 77 1.86 -11.73 -7.19
C CYS A 77 1.31 -12.54 -6.02
N GLU A 78 0.80 -13.76 -6.25
CA GLU A 78 0.26 -14.68 -5.24
C GLU A 78 1.34 -15.30 -4.34
N ILE A 79 2.10 -14.47 -3.63
CA ILE A 79 3.02 -14.87 -2.56
C ILE A 79 2.49 -14.37 -1.20
N PHE A 80 3.21 -14.64 -0.10
CA PHE A 80 2.81 -14.16 1.24
C PHE A 80 2.49 -12.66 1.28
N LEU A 81 3.19 -11.87 0.47
CA LEU A 81 3.05 -10.42 0.42
C LEU A 81 1.65 -9.99 -0.05
N TYR A 82 1.01 -10.71 -0.97
CA TYR A 82 -0.36 -10.43 -1.40
C TYR A 82 -1.36 -10.54 -0.24
N GLY A 83 -1.28 -11.64 0.52
CA GLY A 83 -2.13 -11.84 1.69
C GLY A 83 -1.88 -10.78 2.76
N MET A 84 -0.61 -10.46 3.01
CA MET A 84 -0.21 -9.45 4.00
C MET A 84 -0.67 -8.04 3.61
N LEU A 85 -0.49 -7.63 2.35
CA LEU A 85 -0.93 -6.34 1.81
C LEU A 85 -2.45 -6.20 1.89
N ASN A 86 -3.20 -7.19 1.40
CA ASN A 86 -4.66 -7.13 1.42
C ASN A 86 -5.24 -7.17 2.83
N CYS A 87 -4.64 -7.94 3.73
CA CYS A 87 -5.06 -7.97 5.13
C CYS A 87 -4.80 -6.63 5.82
N GLY A 88 -3.61 -6.04 5.61
CA GLY A 88 -3.23 -4.75 6.18
C GLY A 88 -4.13 -3.63 5.71
N LEU A 89 -4.36 -3.52 4.39
CA LEU A 89 -5.24 -2.51 3.80
C LEU A 89 -6.69 -2.67 4.26
N ARG A 90 -7.23 -3.89 4.27
CA ARG A 90 -8.62 -4.15 4.69
C ARG A 90 -8.84 -3.84 6.17
N SER A 91 -7.84 -4.06 7.00
CA SER A 91 -7.93 -3.88 8.45
C SER A 91 -7.45 -2.49 8.90
N LEU A 92 -6.92 -1.67 7.97
CA LEU A 92 -6.20 -0.43 8.27
C LEU A 92 -5.11 -0.64 9.35
N ASP A 93 -4.40 -1.77 9.27
CA ASP A 93 -3.31 -2.09 10.19
C ASP A 93 -2.12 -1.20 9.89
N MET A 94 -2.00 -0.10 10.64
CA MET A 94 -0.93 0.89 10.46
C MET A 94 0.47 0.31 10.67
N GLU A 95 0.64 -0.73 11.51
CA GLU A 95 1.93 -1.39 11.67
C GLU A 95 2.30 -2.11 10.37
N ALA A 96 1.41 -2.94 9.84
CA ALA A 96 1.62 -3.63 8.58
C ALA A 96 1.80 -2.64 7.42
N MET A 97 0.91 -1.66 7.30
CA MET A 97 0.90 -0.69 6.22
C MET A 97 2.16 0.19 6.23
N SER A 98 2.66 0.60 7.39
CA SER A 98 3.93 1.36 7.47
C SER A 98 5.15 0.55 7.02
N LYS A 99 5.16 -0.77 7.23
CA LYS A 99 6.23 -1.66 6.73
C LYS A 99 6.09 -2.01 5.26
N LEU A 100 4.95 -1.70 4.66
CA LEU A 100 4.63 -1.95 3.25
C LEU A 100 4.49 -0.65 2.45
N GLY A 101 4.65 0.51 3.09
CA GLY A 101 4.44 1.83 2.50
C GLY A 101 5.33 2.10 1.29
N PHE A 102 6.55 1.59 1.28
CA PHE A 102 7.46 1.68 0.14
C PHE A 102 6.97 0.94 -1.12
N PHE A 103 5.91 0.13 -1.02
CA PHE A 103 5.23 -0.46 -2.17
C PHE A 103 4.05 0.38 -2.71
N ILE A 104 3.85 1.61 -2.22
CA ILE A 104 2.73 2.49 -2.62
C ILE A 104 3.31 3.73 -3.30
#